data_AF-A0A512L766-F1
#
_entry.id   AF-A0A512L766-F1
#
_cell.length_a   1.000
_cell.length_b   1.000
_cell.length_c   1.000
_cell.angle_alpha   90.00
_cell.angle_beta   90.00
_cell.angle_gamma   90.00
#
_symmetry.space_group_name_H-M   'P 1'
#
loop_
_entity.id
_entity.type
_entity.pdbx_description
1 polymer ?
#
loop_
_entity_poly.entity_id
_entity_poly.type
_entity_poly.pdbx_seq_one_letter_code
_entity_poly.pdbx_strand_id
1 'polypeptide(L)'
;MATLTLRLPDNLDRQLTALAAQTHQNRSELARTALEKFLRELEQEQLLAEMVEAARFLATNPEARAESIAIAEEFLPLDNEALDIAEGRKPGDPWPEELGEKWWK
;
A
#
# COMPACT_ATOMS: atom_id res chain seq x y z
N MET A 1 -17.55 -15.56 21.42
CA MET A 1 -18.39 -15.23 20.25
C MET A 1 -19.54 -14.36 20.72
N ALA A 2 -19.82 -13.26 20.03
CA ALA A 2 -20.97 -12.39 20.30
C ALA A 2 -22.06 -12.60 19.24
N THR A 3 -23.32 -12.32 19.59
CA THR A 3 -24.47 -12.44 18.68
C THR A 3 -24.85 -11.07 18.14
N LEU A 4 -25.02 -10.98 16.81
CA LEU A 4 -25.46 -9.79 16.12
C LEU A 4 -26.75 -10.12 15.34
N THR A 5 -27.83 -9.41 15.63
CA THR A 5 -29.11 -9.54 14.91
C THR A 5 -29.26 -8.34 13.97
N LEU A 6 -29.36 -8.61 12.67
CA LEU A 6 -29.45 -7.59 11.62
C LEU A 6 -30.72 -7.81 10.81
N ARG A 7 -31.41 -6.71 10.46
CA ARG A 7 -32.52 -6.74 9.51
C ARG A 7 -31.97 -6.40 8.13
N LEU A 8 -32.12 -7.33 7.19
CA LEU A 8 -31.67 -7.14 5.82
C LEU A 8 -32.84 -6.72 4.93
N PRO A 9 -32.61 -5.88 3.90
CA PRO A 9 -33.57 -5.69 2.82
C PRO A 9 -33.84 -7.02 2.10
N ASP A 10 -35.08 -7.24 1.66
CA ASP A 10 -35.52 -8.50 1.04
C ASP A 10 -34.66 -8.92 -0.16
N ASN A 11 -34.17 -7.95 -0.94
CA ASN A 11 -33.28 -8.23 -2.07
C ASN A 11 -31.95 -8.83 -1.59
N LEU A 12 -31.33 -8.22 -0.57
CA LEU A 12 -30.07 -8.68 -0.02
C LEU A 12 -30.21 -10.06 0.65
N ASP A 13 -31.33 -10.30 1.33
CA ASP A 13 -31.65 -11.61 1.91
C ASP A 13 -31.71 -12.73 0.85
N ARG A 14 -32.36 -12.45 -0.29
CA ARG A 14 -32.43 -13.39 -1.43
C ARG A 14 -31.05 -13.64 -2.04
N GLN A 15 -30.26 -12.58 -2.24
CA GLN A 15 -28.90 -12.71 -2.78
C GLN A 15 -28.00 -13.54 -1.86
N LEU A 16 -28.04 -13.27 -0.54
CA LEU A 16 -27.26 -14.01 0.44
C LEU A 16 -27.66 -15.49 0.49
N THR A 17 -28.96 -15.77 0.39
CA THR A 17 -29.48 -17.15 0.35
C THR A 17 -29.05 -17.89 -0.91
N ALA A 18 -29.09 -17.22 -2.07
CA ALA A 18 -28.62 -17.80 -3.33
C ALA A 18 -27.10 -18.07 -3.30
N LEU A 19 -26.32 -17.13 -2.77
CA LEU A 19 -24.87 -17.28 -2.63
C LEU A 19 -24.52 -18.44 -1.68
N ALA A 20 -25.19 -18.53 -0.53
CA ALA A 20 -25.04 -19.63 0.42
C ALA A 20 -25.28 -21.00 -0.24
N ALA A 21 -26.32 -21.09 -1.07
CA ALA A 21 -26.60 -22.33 -1.81
C ALA A 21 -25.52 -22.66 -2.84
N GLN A 22 -24.97 -21.66 -3.54
CA GLN A 22 -23.93 -21.86 -4.56
C GLN A 22 -22.56 -22.20 -3.97
N THR A 23 -22.19 -21.60 -2.84
CA THR A 23 -20.88 -21.82 -2.21
C THR A 23 -20.89 -22.95 -1.18
N HIS A 24 -22.05 -23.58 -0.94
CA HIS A 24 -22.26 -24.59 0.11
C HIS A 24 -21.87 -24.09 1.52
N GLN A 25 -21.97 -22.78 1.76
CA GLN A 25 -21.71 -22.16 3.05
C GLN A 25 -23.02 -21.73 3.72
N ASN A 26 -22.99 -21.59 5.05
CA ASN A 26 -24.12 -21.04 5.75
C ASN A 26 -24.15 -19.50 5.62
N ARG A 27 -25.34 -18.91 5.74
CA ARG A 27 -25.54 -17.46 5.60
C ARG A 27 -24.75 -16.63 6.61
N SER A 28 -24.60 -17.13 7.85
CA SER A 28 -23.93 -16.39 8.91
C SER A 28 -22.40 -16.36 8.72
N GLU A 29 -21.83 -17.38 8.10
CA GLU A 29 -20.43 -17.46 7.68
C GLU A 29 -20.16 -16.49 6.54
N LEU A 30 -20.98 -16.51 5.48
CA LEU A 30 -20.86 -15.52 4.41
C LEU A 30 -20.98 -14.09 4.91
N ALA A 31 -21.96 -13.81 5.79
CA ALA A 31 -22.12 -12.49 6.39
C ALA A 31 -20.91 -12.09 7.24
N ARG A 32 -20.36 -13.01 8.04
CA ARG A 32 -19.17 -12.75 8.85
C ARG A 32 -17.95 -12.47 7.97
N THR A 33 -17.70 -13.29 6.96
CA THR A 33 -16.57 -13.09 6.02
C THR A 33 -16.70 -11.77 5.28
N ALA A 34 -17.90 -11.41 4.83
CA ALA A 34 -18.14 -10.12 4.18
C ALA A 34 -17.87 -8.94 5.14
N LEU A 35 -18.34 -9.04 6.40
CA LEU A 35 -18.09 -8.03 7.42
C LEU A 35 -16.60 -7.90 7.76
N GLU A 36 -15.89 -9.01 7.93
CA GLU A 36 -14.45 -8.99 8.19
C GLU A 36 -13.67 -8.36 7.04
N LYS A 37 -14.05 -8.67 5.79
CA LYS A 37 -13.44 -8.07 4.61
C LYS A 37 -13.71 -6.57 4.55
N PHE A 38 -14.97 -6.17 4.71
CA PHE A 38 -15.36 -4.76 4.70
C PHE A 38 -14.64 -3.94 5.77
N LEU A 39 -14.50 -4.47 6.99
CA LEU A 39 -13.79 -3.78 8.07
C LEU A 39 -12.30 -3.59 7.74
N ARG A 40 -11.64 -4.60 7.18
CA ARG A 40 -10.24 -4.48 6.75
C ARG A 40 -10.07 -3.49 5.61
N GLU A 41 -10.99 -3.47 4.65
CA GLU A 41 -10.98 -2.50 3.55
C GLU A 41 -11.12 -1.08 4.09
N LEU A 42 -12.06 -0.84 5.03
CA LEU A 42 -12.26 0.46 5.64
C LEU A 42 -11.02 0.93 6.45
N GLU A 43 -10.42 0.02 7.22
CA GLU A 43 -9.20 0.30 7.98
C GLU A 43 -8.02 0.64 7.04
N GLN A 44 -7.86 -0.12 5.96
CA GLN A 44 -6.84 0.14 4.96
C GLN A 44 -7.07 1.48 4.24
N GLU A 45 -8.30 1.79 3.86
CA GLU A 45 -8.66 3.06 3.22
C GLU A 45 -8.35 4.24 4.14
N GLN A 46 -8.70 4.14 5.43
CA GLN A 46 -8.42 5.17 6.42
C GLN A 46 -6.91 5.37 6.61
N LEU A 47 -6.15 4.28 6.76
CA LEU A 47 -4.70 4.35 6.88
C LEU A 47 -4.05 5.01 5.64
N LEU A 48 -4.48 4.62 4.44
CA LEU A 48 -3.96 5.21 3.20
C LEU A 48 -4.33 6.68 3.08
N ALA A 49 -5.54 7.08 3.48
CA ALA A 49 -5.94 8.48 3.50
C ALA A 49 -5.05 9.31 4.42
N GLU A 50 -4.74 8.82 5.62
CA GLU A 50 -3.80 9.46 6.54
C GLU A 50 -2.39 9.58 5.96
N MET A 51 -1.90 8.52 5.29
CA MET A 51 -0.61 8.55 4.59
C MET A 51 -0.58 9.58 3.46
N VAL A 52 -1.64 9.70 2.67
CA VAL A 52 -1.73 10.70 1.60
C VAL A 52 -1.70 12.11 2.18
N GLU A 53 -2.43 12.37 3.27
CA GLU A 53 -2.41 13.69 3.91
C GLU A 53 -1.03 14.01 4.50
N ALA A 54 -0.35 13.05 5.13
CA ALA A 54 1.03 13.23 5.58
C ALA A 54 2.01 13.52 4.43
N ALA A 55 1.92 12.77 3.33
CA ALA A 55 2.74 12.99 2.14
C ALA A 55 2.48 14.37 1.51
N ARG A 56 1.22 14.81 1.44
CA ARG A 56 0.85 16.15 1.00
C ARG A 56 1.43 17.23 1.90
N PHE A 57 1.38 17.02 3.21
CA PHE A 57 1.97 17.95 4.16
C PHE A 57 3.48 18.09 3.92
N LEU A 58 4.22 16.97 3.82
CA LEU A 58 5.67 16.99 3.54
C LEU A 58 6.00 17.67 2.20
N ALA A 59 5.15 17.51 1.19
CA ALA A 59 5.36 18.11 -0.13
C ALA A 59 5.04 19.61 -0.19
N THR A 60 4.06 20.09 0.59
CA THR A 60 3.53 21.45 0.48
C THR A 60 3.97 22.38 1.59
N ASN A 61 4.36 21.85 2.75
CA ASN A 61 4.96 22.63 3.83
C ASN A 61 6.44 22.95 3.48
N PRO A 62 6.83 24.23 3.35
CA PRO A 62 8.18 24.59 2.93
C PRO A 62 9.29 24.14 3.87
N GLU A 63 9.05 24.17 5.19
CA GLU A 63 10.04 23.76 6.20
C GLU A 63 10.23 22.25 6.17
N ALA A 64 9.14 21.48 6.23
CA ALA A 64 9.19 20.02 6.19
C ALA A 64 9.78 19.51 4.87
N ARG A 65 9.49 20.19 3.74
CA ARG A 65 10.10 19.88 2.45
C ARG A 65 11.60 20.14 2.44
N ALA A 66 12.04 21.27 2.99
CA ALA A 66 13.47 21.60 3.06
C ALA A 66 14.23 20.59 3.93
N GLU A 67 13.68 20.22 5.09
CA GLU A 67 14.25 19.19 5.96
C GLU A 67 14.32 17.82 5.25
N SER A 68 13.25 17.41 4.56
CA SER A 68 13.23 16.16 3.80
C SER A 68 14.28 16.13 2.69
N ILE A 69 14.50 17.26 2.00
CA ILE A 69 15.56 17.38 0.98
C ILE A 69 16.94 17.30 1.63
N ALA A 70 17.16 18.00 2.74
CA ALA A 70 18.45 17.98 3.43
C ALA A 70 18.84 16.57 3.88
N ILE A 71 17.87 15.80 4.41
CA ILE A 71 18.07 14.39 4.75
C ILE A 71 18.43 13.59 3.49
N ALA A 72 17.67 13.75 2.40
CA ALA A 72 17.95 13.02 1.16
C ALA A 72 19.35 13.33 0.61
N GLU A 73 19.79 14.59 0.66
CA GLU A 73 21.13 15.02 0.23
C GLU A 73 22.24 14.45 1.12
N GLU A 74 22.03 14.36 2.44
CA GLU A 74 22.98 13.77 3.39
C GLU A 74 23.20 12.27 3.12
N PHE A 75 22.13 11.55 2.80
CA PHE A 75 22.18 10.10 2.59
C PHE A 75 22.54 9.68 1.15
N LEU A 76 22.42 10.59 0.17
CA LEU A 76 22.70 10.30 -1.24
C LEU A 76 24.05 9.60 -1.50
N PRO A 77 25.18 9.99 -0.88
CA PRO A 77 26.45 9.29 -1.09
C PRO A 77 26.43 7.84 -0.56
N LEU A 78 25.79 7.62 0.59
CA LEU A 78 25.68 6.30 1.22
C LEU A 78 24.76 5.38 0.41
N ASP A 79 23.65 5.92 -0.10
CA ASP A 79 22.71 5.18 -0.94
C ASP A 79 23.36 4.76 -2.26
N ASN A 80 24.14 5.65 -2.88
CA ASN A 80 24.89 5.34 -4.09
C ASN A 80 25.98 4.28 -3.85
N GLU A 81 26.74 4.38 -2.76
CA GLU A 81 27.73 3.36 -2.37
C GLU A 81 27.06 1.99 -2.14
N ALA A 82 25.94 1.97 -1.43
CA ALA A 82 25.19 0.74 -1.18
C ALA A 82 24.67 0.12 -2.48
N LEU A 83 24.21 0.95 -3.43
CA LEU A 83 23.77 0.51 -4.75
C LEU A 83 24.93 -0.08 -5.57
N ASP A 84 26.08 0.60 -5.61
CA ASP A 84 27.28 0.12 -6.31
C ASP A 84 27.68 -1.27 -5.79
N ILE A 85 27.70 -1.46 -4.46
CA ILE A 85 28.02 -2.75 -3.85
C ILE A 85 27.00 -3.83 -4.25
N ALA A 86 25.70 -3.51 -4.22
CA ALA A 86 24.64 -4.45 -4.59
C ALA A 86 24.72 -4.87 -6.07
N GLU A 87 25.15 -3.97 -6.94
CA GLU A 87 25.38 -4.23 -8.37
C GLU A 87 26.74 -4.86 -8.68
N GLY A 88 27.58 -5.10 -7.65
CA GLY A 88 28.91 -5.68 -7.81
C GLY A 88 29.92 -4.72 -8.44
N ARG A 89 29.62 -3.42 -8.42
CA ARG A 89 30.49 -2.32 -8.86
C ARG A 89 31.32 -1.82 -7.69
N LYS A 90 32.42 -1.13 -8.00
CA LYS A 90 33.16 -0.42 -6.95
C LYS A 90 32.47 0.91 -6.70
N PRO A 91 32.34 1.33 -5.42
CA PRO A 91 31.79 2.62 -5.08
C PRO A 91 32.46 3.76 -5.87
N GLY A 92 31.65 4.52 -6.61
CA GLY A 92 32.11 5.67 -7.41
C GLY A 92 32.69 5.35 -8.79
N ASP A 93 32.62 4.10 -9.27
CA ASP A 93 32.88 3.81 -10.69
C ASP A 93 31.79 4.47 -11.56
N PRO A 94 32.13 5.09 -12.72
CA PRO A 94 31.14 5.73 -13.59
C PRO A 94 30.13 4.74 -14.15
N TRP A 95 28.88 5.18 -14.33
CA TRP A 95 27.82 4.34 -14.89
C TRP A 95 28.14 3.95 -16.34
N PRO A 96 27.77 2.73 -16.80
CA PRO A 96 27.95 2.34 -18.21
C PRO A 96 27.35 3.36 -19.19
N GLU A 97 26.22 3.98 -18.81
CA GLU A 97 25.55 5.05 -19.56
C GLU A 97 26.39 6.33 -19.68
N GLU A 98 27.15 6.67 -18.63
CA GLU A 98 28.11 7.80 -18.64
C GLU A 98 29.32 7.50 -19.54
N LEU A 99 29.62 6.22 -19.75
CA LEU A 99 30.62 5.73 -20.70
C LEU A 99 30.06 5.56 -22.12
N GLY A 100 28.78 5.88 -22.34
CA GLY A 100 28.11 5.79 -23.64
C GLY A 100 27.59 4.39 -23.98
N GLU A 101 27.64 3.44 -23.05
CA GLU A 101 27.03 2.12 -23.20
C GLU A 101 25.52 2.23 -22.92
N LYS A 102 24.70 1.85 -23.90
CA LYS A 102 23.24 1.83 -23.73
C LYS A 102 22.83 0.51 -23.09
N TRP A 103 22.04 0.59 -22.02
CA TRP A 103 21.47 -0.59 -21.35
C TRP A 103 20.39 -1.31 -22.17
N TRP A 104 19.92 -0.71 -23.28
CA TRP A 104 18.93 -1.28 -24.18
C TRP A 104 19.50 -1.53 -25.59
N LYS A 105 19.10 -2.64 -26.21
CA LYS A 105 19.24 -2.92 -27.65
C LYS A 105 17.88 -2.95 -28.31
#